data_AF-M0EZM3-F1
#
_entry.id   AF-M0EZM3-F1
#
_cell.length_a   1.000
_cell.length_b   1.000
_cell.length_c   1.000
_cell.angle_alpha   90.00
_cell.angle_beta   90.00
_cell.angle_gamma   90.00
#
_symmetry.space_group_name_H-M   'P 1'
#
loop_
_entity.id
_entity.type
_entity.pdbx_description
1 polymer ?
#
loop_
_entity_poly.entity_id
_entity_poly.type
_entity_poly.pdbx_seq_one_letter_code
_entity_poly.pdbx_strand_id
1 'polypeptide(L)' 'MTIETTGDQGDGIAKVERGYVVIVPGGQPGDELSVEIEQVKENVAFASIVELDSRVL' A
#
# COMPACT_ATOMS: atom_id res chain seq x y z
N MET A 1 -1.92 3.09 5.67
CA MET A 1 -3.00 2.99 4.66
C MET A 1 -3.70 1.67 4.80
N THR A 2 -4.96 1.58 4.37
CA THR A 2 -5.74 0.34 4.43
C THR A 2 -5.73 -0.35 3.08
N ILE A 3 -5.41 -1.64 3.06
CA ILE A 3 -5.53 -2.46 1.86
C ILE A 3 -7.00 -2.86 1.70
N GLU A 4 -7.60 -2.50 0.56
CA GLU A 4 -9.01 -2.73 0.28
C GLU A 4 -9.25 -4.06 -0.43
N THR A 5 -8.35 -4.44 -1.32
CA THR A 5 -8.51 -5.62 -2.17
C THR A 5 -7.15 -6.19 -2.59
N THR A 6 -7.19 -7.33 -3.27
CA THR A 6 -6.01 -8.00 -3.81
C THR A 6 -6.06 -7.91 -5.33
N GLY A 7 -4.94 -7.55 -5.95
CA GLY A 7 -4.77 -7.54 -7.40
C GLY A 7 -4.51 -8.92 -7.98
N ASP A 8 -4.48 -9.01 -9.31
CA ASP A 8 -4.40 -10.29 -10.05
C ASP A 8 -3.12 -11.10 -9.76
N GLN A 9 -2.04 -10.45 -9.31
CA GLN A 9 -0.78 -11.12 -8.97
C GLN A 9 -0.64 -11.41 -7.46
N GLY A 10 -1.68 -11.15 -6.67
CA GLY A 10 -1.63 -11.30 -5.21
C GLY A 10 -1.16 -10.06 -4.47
N ASP A 11 -0.95 -8.93 -5.15
CA ASP A 11 -0.57 -7.66 -4.51
C ASP A 11 -1.73 -7.04 -3.74
N GLY A 12 -1.45 -6.38 -2.63
CA GLY A 12 -2.42 -5.53 -1.95
C GLY A 12 -2.68 -4.26 -2.75
N ILE A 13 -3.95 -3.87 -2.84
CA ILE A 13 -4.39 -2.65 -3.53
C ILE A 13 -5.08 -1.73 -2.51
N ALA A 14 -4.56 -0.51 -2.39
CA ALA A 14 -5.19 0.59 -1.67
C ALA A 14 -5.56 1.71 -2.63
N LYS A 15 -6.81 2.18 -2.59
CA LYS A 15 -7.18 3.42 -3.29
C LYS A 15 -7.02 4.59 -2.34
N VAL A 16 -6.45 5.67 -2.87
CA VAL A 16 -6.41 6.96 -2.20
C VAL A 16 -7.28 7.96 -2.95
N GLU A 17 -7.33 9.19 -2.46
CA GLU A 17 -8.17 10.24 -3.04
C GLU A 17 -7.93 10.41 -4.55
N ARG A 18 -8.98 10.87 -5.24
CA ARG A 18 -8.97 11.15 -6.70
C ARG A 18 -8.72 9.93 -7.60
N GLY A 19 -8.86 8.72 -7.08
CA GLY A 19 -8.76 7.49 -7.87
C GLY A 19 -7.33 7.01 -8.11
N TYR A 20 -6.36 7.54 -7.36
CA TYR A 20 -4.99 7.03 -7.38
C TYR A 20 -4.92 5.67 -6.71
N VAL A 21 -4.18 4.75 -7.31
CA VAL A 21 -4.00 3.39 -6.79
C VAL A 21 -2.59 3.22 -6.24
N VAL A 22 -2.47 2.59 -5.08
CA VAL A 22 -1.19 2.16 -4.52
C VAL A 22 -1.14 0.64 -4.49
N ILE A 23 -0.10 0.08 -5.10
CA ILE A 23 0.17 -1.36 -5.17
C ILE A 23 1.22 -1.69 -4.11
N VAL A 24 0.88 -2.63 -3.23
CA VAL A 24 1.69 -3.03 -2.07
C VAL A 24 1.89 -4.56 -2.12
N PRO A 25 3.03 -5.05 -2.64
CA PRO A 25 3.33 -6.47 -2.63
C PRO A 25 3.32 -7.04 -1.21
N GLY A 26 2.62 -8.16 -1.02
CA GLY A 26 2.48 -8.83 0.28
C GLY A 26 1.41 -8.27 1.21
N GLY A 27 0.75 -7.15 0.87
CA GLY A 27 -0.40 -6.63 1.64
C GLY A 27 -1.68 -7.42 1.38
N GLN A 28 -2.51 -7.59 2.41
CA GLN A 28 -3.77 -8.33 2.36
C GLN A 28 -4.98 -7.45 2.71
N PRO A 29 -6.18 -7.73 2.16
CA PRO A 29 -7.37 -6.94 2.45
C PRO A 29 -7.66 -6.86 3.96
N GLY A 30 -7.88 -5.65 4.45
CA GLY A 30 -8.08 -5.36 5.87
C GLY A 30 -6.81 -4.99 6.63
N ASP A 31 -5.62 -5.14 6.05
CA ASP A 31 -4.38 -4.70 6.67
C ASP A 31 -4.33 -3.16 6.80
N GLU A 32 -3.85 -2.69 7.94
CA GLU A 32 -3.43 -1.29 8.15
C GLU A 32 -1.90 -1.23 8.18
N LEU A 33 -1.30 -0.76 7.09
CA LEU A 33 0.15 -0.81 6.88
C LEU A 33 0.76 0.58 6.81
N SER A 34 1.95 0.73 7.39
CA SER A 34 2.88 1.78 6.98
C SER A 34 3.63 1.31 5.74
N VAL A 35 3.71 2.17 4.75
CA VAL A 35 4.38 1.87 3.48
C VAL A 35 5.26 3.04 3.06
N GLU A 36 6.33 2.73 2.33
CA GLU A 36 7.17 3.71 1.66
C GLU A 36 6.90 3.67 0.15
N ILE A 37 6.67 4.84 -0.45
CA ILE A 37 6.42 4.95 -1.90
C ILE A 37 7.75 4.88 -2.64
N GLU A 38 7.94 3.85 -3.47
CA GLU A 38 9.18 3.63 -4.21
C GLU A 38 9.13 4.24 -5.61
N GLN A 39 7.97 4.17 -6.27
CA GLN A 39 7.79 4.68 -7.62
C GLN A 39 6.39 5.26 -7.81
N VAL A 40 6.33 6.45 -8.41
CA VAL A 40 5.08 7.09 -8.82
C VAL A 40 5.00 7.16 -10.35
N LYS A 41 3.85 6.77 -10.90
CA LYS A 41 3.43 6.98 -12.29
C LYS A 41 2.11 7.74 -12.29
N GLU A 42 1.58 8.13 -13.45
CA GLU A 42 0.47 9.09 -13.60
C GLU A 42 -0.74 8.86 -12.65
N ASN A 43 -1.20 7.62 -12.45
CA ASN A 43 -2.33 7.30 -11.57
C ASN A 43 -2.06 6.11 -10.63
N VAL A 44 -0.81 5.65 -10.57
CA VAL A 44 -0.43 4.47 -9.78
C VAL A 44 0.90 4.70 -9.08
N ALA A 45 0.99 4.24 -7.84
CA ALA A 45 2.23 4.18 -7.08
C ALA A 45 2.54 2.74 -6.66
N PHE A 46 3.83 2.42 -6.59
CA PHE A 46 4.34 1.16 -6.04
C PHE A 46 4.98 1.47 -4.69
N ALA A 47 4.72 0.61 -3.70
CA ALA A 47 5.15 0.83 -2.34
C ALA A 47 5.62 -0.47 -1.68
N SER A 48 6.57 -0.37 -0.76
CA SER A 48 7.01 -1.47 0.10
C SER A 48 6.50 -1.29 1.52
N ILE A 49 6.22 -2.40 2.21
CA ILE A 49 5.78 -2.39 3.61
C ILE A 49 6.98 -2.03 4.48
N VAL A 50 6.80 -1.06 5.37
CA VAL A 50 7.79 -0.71 6.38
C VAL A 50 7.23 -0.98 7.77
N GLU A 51 8.06 -1.54 8.65
CA GLU A 51 7.69 -1.66 10.05
C GLU A 51 7.49 -0.26 10.63
N LEU A 52 6.32 -0.03 11.24
CA LEU A 52 6.16 1.10 12.15
C LEU A 52 7.13 0.87 13.30
N ASP A 53 8.21 1.64 13.34
CA ASP A 53 9.15 1.57 14.46
C ASP A 53 8.35 1.90 15.74
N SER A 54 8.10 0.87 16.53
CA SER A 54 7.32 0.95 17.77
C SER A 54 8.12 1.61 18.90
N ARG A 55 9.31 2.15 18.62
CA ARG A 55 10.15 2.90 19.56
C ARG A 55 9.77 4.37 19.66
N VAL A 56 8.49 4.66 19.91
CA VAL A 56 8.10 5.91 20.59
C VAL A 56 6.91 5.60 21.49
N LEU A 57 7.19 5.01 22.65
CA LEU A 57 6.30 5.00 23.82
C LEU A 57 7.11 5.38 25.06
#